data_AF-A0A1Q9PAB0-F1
#
_entry.id   AF-A0A1Q9PAB0-F1
#
_cell.length_a   1.000
_cell.length_b   1.000
_cell.length_c   1.000
_cell.angle_alpha   90.00
_cell.angle_beta   90.00
_cell.angle_gamma   90.00
#
_symmetry.space_group_name_H-M   'P 1'
#
loop_
_entity.id
_entity.type
_entity.pdbx_description
1 polymer ?
#
loop_
_entity_poly.entity_id
_entity_poly.type
_entity_poly.pdbx_seq_one_letter_code
_entity_poly.pdbx_strand_id
1 'polypeptide(L)'
;MPTYDLGTLVIDNHDVKKLTQALDIPDHRFEDIVNLARQAWEHEDTISESIEYIAQNASGSELVLAFVFFGRIWEDNQEEDE
;
A
#
# COMPACT_ATOMS: atom_id res chain seq x y z
N MET A 1 -12.16 3.01 15.84
CA MET A 1 -11.76 1.87 14.97
C MET A 1 -10.86 2.43 13.90
N PRO A 2 -9.80 1.73 13.46
CA PRO A 2 -8.95 2.22 12.38
C PRO A 2 -9.70 2.10 11.05
N THR A 3 -9.66 3.18 10.28
CA THR A 3 -10.08 3.27 8.88
C THR A 3 -8.84 3.69 8.11
N TYR A 4 -8.51 2.96 7.05
CA TYR A 4 -7.36 3.28 6.22
C TYR A 4 -7.82 4.06 5.01
N ASP A 5 -7.38 5.31 4.95
CA ASP A 5 -7.57 6.19 3.80
C ASP A 5 -6.33 6.08 2.89
N LEU A 6 -6.56 5.46 1.73
CA LEU A 6 -5.62 5.35 0.61
C LEU A 6 -6.19 6.14 -0.57
N GLY A 7 -6.58 7.39 -0.25
CA GLY A 7 -7.24 8.42 -1.04
C GLY A 7 -8.68 8.10 -1.44
N THR A 8 -8.89 7.16 -2.37
CA THR A 8 -10.24 6.76 -2.82
C THR A 8 -10.64 5.35 -2.39
N LEU A 9 -9.67 4.53 -1.97
CA LEU A 9 -9.93 3.20 -1.43
C LEU A 9 -10.06 3.27 0.10
N VAL A 10 -11.30 3.31 0.57
CA VAL A 10 -11.60 3.19 2.00
C VAL A 10 -11.64 1.72 2.38
N ILE A 11 -10.65 1.28 3.15
CA ILE A 11 -10.63 -0.08 3.70
C ILE A 11 -11.04 -0.03 5.16
N ASP A 12 -12.22 -0.59 5.42
CA ASP A 12 -12.74 -0.77 6.77
C ASP A 12 -12.23 -2.07 7.40
N ASN A 13 -12.26 -2.13 8.73
CA ASN A 13 -11.69 -3.24 9.51
C ASN A 13 -12.20 -4.65 9.11
N HIS A 14 -13.46 -4.77 8.66
CA HIS A 14 -13.98 -6.05 8.16
C HIS A 14 -13.37 -6.46 6.82
N ASP A 15 -12.99 -5.49 5.99
CA ASP A 15 -12.41 -5.75 4.68
C ASP A 15 -10.90 -5.95 4.76
N VAL A 16 -10.22 -5.31 5.72
CA VAL A 16 -8.82 -5.65 6.09
C VAL A 16 -8.71 -7.14 6.38
N LYS A 17 -9.54 -7.67 7.28
CA LYS A 17 -9.51 -9.10 7.66
C LYS A 17 -9.81 -10.05 6.51
N LYS A 18 -10.73 -9.68 5.61
CA LYS A 18 -11.03 -10.48 4.42
C LYS A 18 -9.85 -10.47 3.44
N LEU A 19 -9.20 -9.32 3.26
CA LEU A 19 -8.04 -9.17 2.39
C LEU A 19 -6.84 -9.96 2.92
N THR A 20 -6.52 -9.82 4.21
CA THR A 20 -5.42 -10.55 4.84
C THR A 20 -5.67 -12.05 4.79
N GLN A 21 -6.90 -12.50 5.06
CA GLN A 21 -7.28 -13.91 4.93
C GLN A 21 -7.19 -14.44 3.49
N ALA A 22 -7.67 -13.67 2.50
CA ALA A 22 -7.67 -14.09 1.10
C ALA A 22 -6.25 -14.20 0.52
N LEU A 23 -5.34 -13.38 1.03
CA LEU A 23 -3.96 -13.28 0.55
C LEU A 23 -2.95 -14.06 1.41
N ASP A 24 -3.42 -14.74 2.46
CA ASP A 24 -2.61 -15.42 3.48
C ASP A 24 -1.56 -14.50 4.12
N ILE A 25 -1.94 -13.23 4.35
CA ILE A 25 -1.12 -12.22 5.01
C ILE A 25 -1.48 -12.20 6.49
N PRO A 26 -0.51 -12.19 7.42
CA PRO A 26 -0.81 -12.01 8.83
C PRO A 26 -1.48 -10.66 9.10
N ASP A 27 -2.55 -10.62 9.91
CA ASP A 27 -3.32 -9.39 10.18
C ASP A 27 -2.45 -8.20 10.63
N HIS A 28 -1.39 -8.45 11.40
CA HIS A 28 -0.49 -7.40 11.89
C HIS A 28 0.39 -6.78 10.79
N ARG A 29 0.56 -7.46 9.65
CA ARG A 29 1.39 -7.00 8.52
C ARG A 29 0.66 -6.01 7.62
N PHE A 30 -0.67 -5.94 7.70
CA PHE A 30 -1.44 -5.06 6.82
C PHE A 30 -1.03 -3.59 6.96
N GLU A 31 -0.87 -3.12 8.20
CA GLU A 31 -0.43 -1.76 8.48
C GLU A 31 1.02 -1.52 8.03
N ASP A 32 1.89 -2.51 8.21
CA ASP A 32 3.27 -2.45 7.70
C ASP A 32 3.31 -2.29 6.17
N ILE A 33 2.41 -2.97 5.45
CA ILE A 33 2.32 -2.91 3.99
C ILE A 33 1.79 -1.55 3.51
N VAL A 34 0.79 -0.99 4.20
CA VAL A 34 0.31 0.38 3.94
C VAL A 34 1.43 1.40 4.16
N ASN A 35 2.16 1.26 5.27
CA ASN A 35 3.28 2.15 5.58
C ASN A 35 4.42 2.00 4.59
N LEU A 36 4.71 0.78 4.11
CA LEU A 36 5.71 0.54 3.08
C LEU A 36 5.38 1.28 1.78
N ALA A 37 4.12 1.23 1.34
CA ALA A 37 3.68 1.93 0.14
C ALA A 37 3.77 3.46 0.28
N ARG A 38 3.47 4.01 1.46
CA ARG A 38 3.65 5.44 1.76
C ARG A 38 5.12 5.83 1.78
N GLN A 39 5.97 5.03 2.42
CA GLN A 39 7.41 5.27 2.45
C GLN A 39 8.00 5.22 1.04
N ALA A 40 7.56 4.30 0.19
CA ALA A 40 8.02 4.23 -1.20
C ALA A 40 7.72 5.51 -1.99
N TRP A 41 6.57 6.14 -1.74
CA TRP A 41 6.21 7.43 -2.31
C TRP A 41 7.08 8.57 -1.76
N GLU A 42 7.34 8.59 -0.45
CA GLU A 42 8.13 9.64 0.22
C GLU A 42 9.65 9.53 -0.02
N HIS A 43 10.16 8.33 -0.33
CA HIS A 43 11.58 8.03 -0.27
C HIS A 43 12.36 8.39 -1.53
N GLU A 44 11.75 8.35 -2.71
CA GLU A 44 12.48 8.25 -3.98
C GLU A 44 12.06 9.28 -5.02
N ASP A 45 13.03 9.78 -5.79
CA ASP A 45 12.83 10.83 -6.80
C ASP A 45 12.11 10.31 -8.06
N THR A 46 12.12 9.00 -8.27
CA THR A 46 11.51 8.35 -9.43
C THR A 46 10.60 7.19 -9.07
N ILE A 47 9.56 6.97 -9.89
CA ILE A 47 8.65 5.82 -9.77
C ILE A 47 9.42 4.49 -9.79
N SER A 48 10.49 4.40 -10.59
CA SER A 48 11.33 3.20 -10.67
C SER A 48 12.01 2.87 -9.34
N GLU A 49 12.53 3.88 -8.66
CA GLU A 49 13.17 3.71 -7.35
C GLU A 49 12.14 3.36 -6.27
N SER A 50 10.96 4.00 -6.27
CA SER A 50 9.85 3.63 -5.38
C SER A 50 9.42 2.16 -5.56
N ILE A 51 9.36 1.69 -6.81
CA ILE A 51 9.04 0.29 -7.12
C ILE A 51 10.14 -0.65 -6.62
N GLU A 52 11.40 -0.28 -6.82
CA GLU A 52 12.54 -1.07 -6.34
C GLU A 52 12.54 -1.16 -4.81
N TYR A 53 12.28 -0.04 -4.12
CA TYR A 53 12.16 0.01 -2.66
C TYR A 53 11.09 -0.97 -2.15
N ILE A 54 9.91 -0.99 -2.77
CA ILE A 54 8.85 -1.96 -2.42
C ILE A 54 9.30 -3.40 -2.66
N ALA A 55 9.92 -3.67 -3.81
CA ALA A 55 10.38 -5.01 -4.18
C ALA A 55 11.50 -5.55 -3.27
N GLN A 56 12.30 -4.67 -2.67
CA GLN A 56 13.33 -5.05 -1.71
C GLN A 56 12.78 -5.37 -0.32
N ASN A 57 11.61 -4.81 0.04
CA ASN A 57 11.06 -4.87 1.40
C ASN A 57 9.80 -5.75 1.53
N ALA A 58 9.20 -6.18 0.43
CA ALA A 58 8.04 -7.08 0.42
C ALA A 58 8.19 -8.20 -0.62
N SER A 59 7.49 -9.31 -0.39
CA SER A 59 7.48 -10.44 -1.32
C SER A 59 6.11 -11.12 -1.36
N GLY A 60 5.88 -11.97 -2.36
CA GLY A 60 4.65 -12.75 -2.48
C GLY A 60 3.39 -11.87 -2.52
N SER A 61 2.37 -12.24 -1.75
CA SER A 61 1.11 -11.49 -1.67
C SER A 61 1.27 -10.10 -1.06
N GLU A 62 2.22 -9.92 -0.11
CA GLU A 62 2.49 -8.61 0.48
C GLU A 62 3.01 -7.63 -0.57
N LEU A 63 3.86 -8.10 -1.49
CA LEU A 63 4.40 -7.30 -2.59
C LEU A 63 3.30 -6.83 -3.54
N VAL A 64 2.38 -7.74 -3.91
CA VAL A 64 1.24 -7.39 -4.77
C VAL A 64 0.37 -6.33 -4.10
N LEU A 65 0.08 -6.50 -2.82
CA LEU A 65 -0.76 -5.56 -2.08
C LEU A 65 -0.06 -4.21 -1.88
N ALA A 66 1.25 -4.20 -1.62
CA ALA A 66 2.06 -2.98 -1.55
C ALA A 66 2.04 -2.20 -2.86
N PHE A 67 2.13 -2.87 -4.01
CA PHE A 67 2.02 -2.20 -5.32
C PHE A 67 0.62 -1.65 -5.59
N VAL A 68 -0.44 -2.34 -5.16
CA VAL A 68 -1.81 -1.82 -5.26
C VAL A 68 -1.95 -0.54 -4.45
N PHE A 69 -1.45 -0.52 -3.20
CA PHE A 69 -1.50 0.67 -2.36
C PHE A 69 -0.64 1.80 -2.91
N PHE A 70 0.56 1.50 -3.39
CA PHE A 70 1.46 2.49 -3.99
C PHE A 70 0.85 3.12 -5.24
N GLY A 71 0.27 2.31 -6.13
CA GLY A 71 -0.42 2.83 -7.33
C GLY A 71 -1.58 3.76 -6.99
N ARG A 72 -2.31 3.48 -5.91
CA ARG A 72 -3.39 4.36 -5.42
C ARG A 72 -2.87 5.68 -4.90
N ILE A 73 -1.89 5.64 -3.99
CA ILE A 73 -1.24 6.84 -3.47
C ILE A 73 -0.72 7.71 -4.62
N TRP A 74 -0.13 7.08 -5.64
CA TRP A 74 0.36 7.78 -6.82
C TRP A 74 -0.76 8.46 -7.63
N GLU A 75 -1.90 7.78 -7.86
CA GLU A 75 -3.08 8.35 -8.53
C GLU A 75 -3.60 9.59 -7.77
N ASP A 76 -3.76 9.51 -6.45
CA ASP A 76 -4.33 10.61 -5.66
C ASP A 76 -3.43 11.85 -5.63
N ASN A 77 -2.10 11.67 -5.57
CA ASN A 77 -1.17 12.81 -5.58
C ASN A 77 -1.09 13.50 -6.95
N GLN A 78 -1.39 12.80 -8.05
CA GLN A 78 -1.49 13.43 -9.38
C GLN A 78 -2.76 14.29 -9.50
N GLU A 79 -3.86 13.90 -8.86
CA GLU A 79 -5.11 14.67 -8.85
C GLU A 79 -5.03 15.96 -8.00
N GLU A 80 -4.09 16.05 -7.05
CA GLU A 80 -3.85 17.28 -6.28
C GLU A 80 -3.00 18.33 -7.03
N ASP A 81 -2.27 17.92 -8.08
CA ASP A 81 -1.39 18.78 -8.88
C ASP A 81 -2.07 19.37 -10.15
N GLU A 82 -3.32 19.00 -10.47
CA GLU A 82 -4.15 19.55 -11.57
C GLU A 82 -5.14 20.64 -11.12
#